data_AF-A0AB40BG14-F1
#
_entry.id   AF-A0AB40BG14-F1
#
_cell.length_a   1.000
_cell.length_b   1.000
_cell.length_c   1.000
_cell.angle_alpha   90.00
_cell.angle_beta   90.00
_cell.angle_gamma   90.00
#
_symmetry.space_group_name_H-M   'P 1'
#
loop_
_entity.id
_entity.type
_entity.pdbx_description
1 polymer ?
#
loop_
_entity_poly.entity_id
_entity_poly.type
_entity_poly.pdbx_seq_one_letter_code
_entity_poly.pdbx_strand_id
1 'polypeptide(L)'
;MEDEPLPPESEVPSSPATAPVRLVDCVEDLLFFTLSSHLDGSLDVDLGLANDYCSRLLQTDPLPVDSNIGDDCRGVPMYPLYKHLAHSLERSLSSGTFVRVPDSDDELLKMKEDEWSKLLLENGSELMKIFEAVNFELHVQEPFFSQLKAGLKIVEGRCAVGDYNRIAPGASLLFNKALVVEVQHVNRYNSFSEMLQVETLAKVLPGVQTIEEGIQIYRKFYTEEKERTNGVLAICVSKPASQPYVHMAKLLTGLGYDGLNFLLGMGHTNGTVTDALPPPRSVLIASAMKPFRPNEQ
;
A
#
# COMPACT_ATOMS: atom_id res chain seq x y z
N MET A 1 -34.06 31.15 -8.36
CA MET A 1 -32.64 30.82 -8.17
C MET A 1 -32.62 29.84 -7.03
N GLU A 2 -32.76 28.57 -7.39
CA GLU A 2 -32.64 27.49 -6.43
C GLU A 2 -31.13 27.25 -6.28
N ASP A 3 -30.63 27.41 -5.05
CA ASP A 3 -29.27 27.04 -4.69
C ASP A 3 -29.14 25.52 -4.88
N GLU A 4 -28.39 25.14 -5.92
CA GLU A 4 -27.95 23.78 -6.13
C GLU A 4 -26.97 23.42 -5.00
N PRO A 5 -27.19 22.32 -4.25
CA PRO A 5 -26.33 21.99 -3.13
C PRO A 5 -24.93 21.66 -3.64
N LEU A 6 -23.91 22.31 -3.06
CA LEU A 6 -22.51 22.01 -3.30
C LEU A 6 -22.26 20.50 -3.13
N PRO A 7 -21.55 19.85 -4.07
CA PRO A 7 -21.20 18.45 -3.95
C PRO A 7 -20.33 18.22 -2.69
N PRO A 8 -20.40 17.04 -2.06
CA PRO A 8 -19.66 16.75 -0.83
C PRO A 8 -18.16 16.93 -1.04
N GLU A 9 -17.49 17.54 -0.06
CA GLU A 9 -16.05 17.86 -0.02
C GLU A 9 -15.10 16.63 0.02
N SER A 10 -15.60 15.44 -0.31
CA SER A 10 -14.79 14.22 -0.37
C SER A 10 -14.35 13.95 -1.81
N GLU A 11 -13.03 13.84 -2.00
CA GLU A 11 -12.31 13.38 -3.21
C GLU A 11 -11.59 14.43 -4.08
N VAL A 12 -11.47 15.69 -3.66
CA VAL A 12 -10.45 16.56 -4.29
C VAL A 12 -9.07 16.02 -3.90
N PRO A 13 -8.17 15.71 -4.85
CA PRO A 13 -6.82 15.32 -4.48
C PRO A 13 -6.16 16.45 -3.69
N SER A 14 -5.71 16.13 -2.48
CA SER A 14 -5.01 17.07 -1.61
C SER A 14 -3.77 17.62 -2.29
N SER A 15 -3.34 18.82 -1.89
CA SER A 15 -2.03 19.34 -2.28
C SER A 15 -0.95 18.34 -1.82
N PRO A 16 0.12 18.12 -2.60
CA PRO A 16 1.09 17.09 -2.29
C PRO A 16 1.79 17.42 -0.97
N ALA A 17 1.92 16.43 -0.09
CA ALA A 17 2.65 16.62 1.16
C ALA A 17 4.14 16.80 0.88
N THR A 18 4.80 17.75 1.57
CA THR A 18 6.19 18.16 1.33
C THR A 18 7.13 17.91 2.52
N ALA A 19 6.69 17.17 3.53
CA ALA A 19 7.50 16.76 4.68
C ALA A 19 8.21 15.42 4.38
N PRO A 20 9.34 15.11 5.03
CA PRO A 20 10.03 13.83 4.80
C PRO A 20 9.06 12.68 5.10
N VAL A 21 8.87 11.81 4.11
CA VAL A 21 8.01 10.65 4.25
C VAL A 21 8.69 9.68 5.21
N ARG A 22 8.07 9.44 6.36
CA ARG A 22 8.61 8.46 7.31
C ARG A 22 8.21 7.06 6.85
N LEU A 23 9.18 6.15 6.78
CA LEU A 23 8.95 4.76 6.43
C LEU A 23 7.83 4.13 7.27
N VAL A 24 7.82 4.41 8.58
CA VAL A 24 6.85 3.87 9.52
C VAL A 24 5.39 4.17 9.13
N ASP A 25 5.14 5.33 8.53
CA ASP A 25 3.79 5.75 8.12
C ASP A 25 3.35 5.08 6.79
N CYS A 26 4.25 4.33 6.14
CA CYS A 26 4.04 3.69 4.85
C CYS A 26 4.06 2.16 4.91
N VAL A 27 4.53 1.55 6.01
CA VAL A 27 4.71 0.09 6.11
C VAL A 27 3.40 -0.66 5.86
N GLU A 28 2.28 -0.19 6.44
CA GLU A 28 0.96 -0.83 6.27
C GLU A 28 0.52 -0.82 4.80
N ASP A 29 0.50 0.36 4.18
CA ASP A 29 0.08 0.55 2.79
C ASP A 29 0.99 -0.21 1.82
N LEU A 30 2.30 -0.20 2.07
CA LEU A 30 3.30 -0.91 1.28
C LEU A 30 3.14 -2.44 1.39
N LEU A 31 2.90 -2.96 2.59
CA LEU A 31 2.66 -4.38 2.82
C LEU A 31 1.37 -4.82 2.12
N PHE A 32 0.28 -4.07 2.31
CA PHE A 32 -0.99 -4.32 1.65
C PHE A 32 -0.84 -4.36 0.14
N PHE A 33 -0.16 -3.37 -0.44
CA PHE A 33 0.09 -3.28 -1.86
C PHE A 33 0.93 -4.46 -2.38
N THR A 34 1.97 -4.86 -1.64
CA THR A 34 2.86 -5.97 -2.02
C THR A 34 2.09 -7.29 -2.03
N LEU A 35 1.29 -7.57 -0.99
CA LEU A 35 0.47 -8.78 -0.91
C LEU A 35 -0.62 -8.81 -1.99
N SER A 36 -1.28 -7.66 -2.22
CA SER A 36 -2.33 -7.55 -3.25
C SER A 36 -1.76 -7.74 -4.65
N SER A 37 -0.57 -7.18 -4.92
CA SER A 37 0.18 -7.35 -6.18
C SER A 37 0.63 -8.80 -6.42
N HIS A 38 0.83 -9.58 -5.37
CA HIS A 38 1.13 -11.00 -5.51
C HIS A 38 -0.11 -11.78 -5.93
N LEU A 39 -1.26 -11.47 -5.34
CA LEU A 39 -2.54 -12.13 -5.63
C LEU A 39 -3.07 -11.85 -7.03
N ASP A 40 -2.87 -10.63 -7.53
CA ASP A 40 -3.27 -10.24 -8.89
C ASP A 40 -2.27 -10.69 -9.97
N GLY A 41 -1.11 -11.25 -9.58
CA GLY A 41 -0.05 -11.70 -10.48
C GLY A 41 0.75 -10.59 -11.15
N SER A 42 0.64 -9.34 -10.66
CA SER A 42 1.34 -8.17 -11.19
C SER A 42 2.64 -7.83 -10.45
N LEU A 43 3.05 -8.67 -9.48
CA LEU A 43 4.32 -8.54 -8.77
C LEU A 43 5.44 -9.23 -9.54
N ASP A 44 6.54 -8.51 -9.78
CA ASP A 44 7.72 -9.02 -10.51
C ASP A 44 8.57 -10.00 -9.67
N VAL A 45 8.24 -10.19 -8.39
CA VAL A 45 9.00 -10.97 -7.41
C VAL A 45 8.11 -12.07 -6.85
N ASP A 46 8.60 -13.31 -6.86
CA ASP A 46 7.93 -14.42 -6.19
C ASP A 46 8.12 -14.31 -4.67
N LEU A 47 7.00 -14.19 -3.94
CA LEU A 47 7.02 -14.16 -2.48
C LEU A 47 7.37 -15.52 -1.85
N GLY A 48 7.24 -16.62 -2.60
CA GLY A 48 7.36 -17.96 -2.03
C GLY A 48 6.24 -18.30 -1.05
N LEU A 49 5.15 -17.53 -1.07
CA LEU A 49 3.97 -17.69 -0.23
C LEU A 49 2.79 -18.14 -1.09
N ALA A 50 2.02 -19.10 -0.57
CA ALA A 50 0.78 -19.54 -1.20
C ALA A 50 -0.25 -18.39 -1.32
N ASN A 51 -0.96 -18.31 -2.45
CA ASN A 51 -2.00 -17.30 -2.67
C ASN A 51 -3.09 -17.35 -1.58
N ASP A 52 -3.45 -18.55 -1.12
CA ASP A 52 -4.44 -18.73 -0.05
C ASP A 52 -3.95 -18.22 1.32
N TYR A 53 -2.63 -18.21 1.55
CA TYR A 53 -2.04 -17.60 2.74
C TYR A 53 -2.13 -16.07 2.67
N CYS A 54 -1.70 -15.49 1.55
CA CYS A 54 -1.75 -14.04 1.33
C CYS A 54 -3.20 -13.51 1.34
N SER A 55 -4.16 -14.23 0.75
CA SER A 55 -5.57 -13.83 0.77
C SER A 55 -6.16 -13.84 2.19
N ARG A 56 -5.79 -14.83 3.01
CA ARG A 56 -6.20 -14.91 4.42
C ARG A 56 -5.56 -13.81 5.29
N LEU A 57 -4.35 -13.37 4.99
CA LEU A 57 -3.75 -12.20 5.65
C LEU A 57 -4.54 -10.91 5.40
N LEU A 58 -5.06 -10.75 4.18
CA LEU A 58 -5.85 -9.60 3.73
C LEU A 58 -7.33 -9.67 4.10
N GLN A 59 -7.81 -10.83 4.54
CA GLN A 59 -9.22 -11.08 4.85
C GLN A 59 -9.73 -10.14 5.96
N THR A 60 -10.91 -9.56 5.76
CA THR A 60 -11.60 -8.77 6.79
C THR A 60 -12.57 -9.64 7.60
N ASP A 61 -12.73 -9.37 8.88
CA ASP A 61 -13.76 -9.99 9.73
C ASP A 61 -15.00 -9.08 9.81
N PRO A 62 -16.21 -9.57 9.53
CA PRO A 62 -17.44 -8.77 9.59
C PRO A 62 -17.86 -8.35 11.01
N LEU A 63 -17.22 -8.86 12.06
CA LEU A 63 -17.52 -8.42 13.42
C LEU A 63 -16.99 -7.00 13.67
N PRO A 64 -17.77 -6.13 14.35
CA PRO A 64 -17.34 -4.78 14.66
C PRO A 64 -16.08 -4.81 15.53
N VAL A 65 -15.13 -3.94 15.17
CA VAL A 65 -13.95 -3.64 15.98
C VAL A 65 -14.43 -2.88 17.21
N ASP A 66 -14.63 -3.56 18.34
CA ASP A 66 -14.89 -2.86 19.60
C ASP A 66 -13.62 -2.12 20.01
N SER A 67 -13.56 -0.81 19.69
CA SER A 67 -12.41 0.07 19.95
C SER A 67 -12.03 0.21 21.44
N ASN A 68 -12.80 -0.39 22.35
CA ASN A 68 -12.59 -0.36 23.81
C ASN A 68 -11.94 -1.63 24.37
N ILE A 69 -11.70 -2.66 23.55
CA ILE A 69 -10.96 -3.84 23.96
C ILE A 69 -9.51 -3.61 23.56
N GLY A 70 -8.67 -3.24 24.52
CA GLY A 70 -7.23 -3.08 24.29
C GLY A 70 -6.61 -4.32 23.63
N ASP A 71 -5.55 -4.09 22.87
CA ASP A 71 -4.73 -5.06 22.11
C ASP A 71 -4.17 -6.23 22.97
N ASP A 72 -4.39 -6.20 24.29
CA ASP A 72 -3.97 -7.20 25.28
C ASP A 72 -4.85 -8.47 25.34
N CYS A 73 -5.81 -8.64 24.41
CA CYS A 73 -6.62 -9.85 24.37
C CYS A 73 -5.78 -11.07 23.95
N ARG A 74 -5.29 -11.83 24.94
CA ARG A 74 -4.82 -13.22 24.80
C ARG A 74 -5.89 -14.04 24.06
N GLY A 75 -5.71 -14.25 22.76
CA GLY A 75 -6.70 -14.90 21.90
C GLY A 75 -6.37 -14.74 20.41
N VAL A 76 -7.36 -14.91 19.55
CA VAL A 76 -7.20 -14.76 18.09
C VAL A 76 -6.96 -13.29 17.74
N PRO A 77 -5.90 -12.96 16.97
CA PRO A 77 -5.61 -11.59 16.54
C PRO A 77 -6.80 -10.95 15.81
N MET A 78 -6.88 -9.62 15.82
CA MET A 78 -7.93 -8.95 15.07
C MET A 78 -7.64 -9.02 13.56
N TYR A 79 -8.68 -9.16 12.75
CA TYR A 79 -8.54 -9.13 11.31
C TYR A 79 -8.70 -7.70 10.80
N PRO A 80 -8.04 -7.33 9.69
CA PRO A 80 -7.16 -8.19 8.89
C PRO A 80 -5.77 -8.40 9.51
N LEU A 81 -5.23 -9.61 9.38
CA LEU A 81 -3.96 -10.00 10.02
C LEU A 81 -2.76 -9.22 9.49
N TYR A 82 -2.79 -8.78 8.23
CA TYR A 82 -1.68 -7.99 7.67
C TYR A 82 -1.43 -6.69 8.45
N LYS A 83 -2.43 -6.12 9.13
CA LYS A 83 -2.24 -4.91 9.96
C LYS A 83 -1.39 -5.20 11.19
N HIS A 84 -1.58 -6.36 11.82
CA HIS A 84 -0.73 -6.80 12.94
C HIS A 84 0.69 -7.04 12.46
N LEU A 85 0.82 -7.70 11.31
CA LEU A 85 2.10 -7.91 10.66
C LEU A 85 2.80 -6.58 10.33
N ALA A 86 2.07 -5.61 9.78
CA ALA A 86 2.59 -4.27 9.48
C ALA A 86 3.10 -3.56 10.73
N HIS A 87 2.33 -3.58 11.81
CA HIS A 87 2.73 -2.98 13.09
C HIS A 87 3.97 -3.68 13.69
N SER A 88 4.03 -5.01 13.66
CA SER A 88 5.21 -5.76 14.11
C SER A 88 6.45 -5.45 13.24
N LEU A 89 6.27 -5.33 11.92
CA LEU A 89 7.34 -4.94 10.99
C LEU A 89 7.80 -3.51 11.26
N GLU A 90 6.88 -2.56 11.46
CA GLU A 90 7.18 -1.16 11.79
C GLU A 90 8.06 -1.06 13.04
N ARG A 91 7.69 -1.78 14.11
CA ARG A 91 8.47 -1.84 15.35
C ARG A 91 9.84 -2.47 15.14
N SER A 92 9.92 -3.51 14.32
CA SER A 92 11.17 -4.21 14.02
C SER A 92 12.10 -3.36 13.16
N LEU A 93 11.57 -2.64 12.18
CA LEU A 93 12.30 -1.67 11.34
C LEU A 93 12.80 -0.48 12.16
N SER A 94 12.00 0.01 13.11
CA SER A 94 12.36 1.13 13.98
C SER A 94 13.43 0.77 15.01
N SER A 95 13.40 -0.45 15.53
CA SER A 95 14.37 -0.93 16.53
C SER A 95 15.62 -1.58 15.91
N GLY A 96 15.56 -1.95 14.63
CA GLY A 96 16.62 -2.71 13.95
C GLY A 96 16.75 -4.15 14.44
N THR A 97 15.78 -4.65 15.21
CA THR A 97 15.80 -5.98 15.84
C THR A 97 14.42 -6.60 15.85
N PHE A 98 14.35 -7.93 15.75
CA PHE A 98 13.13 -8.67 16.03
C PHE A 98 12.76 -8.54 17.52
N VAL A 99 11.61 -7.93 17.84
CA VAL A 99 11.17 -7.72 19.22
C VAL A 99 10.59 -9.03 19.77
N ARG A 100 11.27 -9.61 20.77
CA ARG A 100 10.98 -10.89 21.41
C ARG A 100 9.81 -10.82 22.40
N VAL A 101 9.07 -11.93 22.54
CA VAL A 101 8.42 -12.33 23.81
C VAL A 101 9.40 -13.26 24.53
N PRO A 102 9.88 -12.93 25.74
CA PRO A 102 10.90 -13.72 26.42
C PRO A 102 10.34 -15.11 26.74
N ASP A 103 11.09 -16.19 26.44
CA ASP A 103 11.06 -17.52 27.10
C ASP A 103 11.32 -18.76 26.20
N SER A 104 11.98 -18.64 25.04
CA SER A 104 12.50 -19.83 24.31
C SER A 104 14.02 -19.95 24.38
N ASP A 105 14.51 -21.13 24.79
CA ASP A 105 15.93 -21.55 24.89
C ASP A 105 16.41 -22.32 23.63
N ASP A 106 15.71 -22.19 22.50
CA ASP A 106 16.04 -22.90 21.26
C ASP A 106 17.17 -22.20 20.47
N GLU A 107 18.33 -22.84 20.35
CA GLU A 107 19.47 -22.34 19.57
C GLU A 107 19.15 -22.17 18.07
N LEU A 108 18.29 -23.01 17.49
CA LEU A 108 17.90 -22.92 16.09
C LEU A 108 17.04 -21.67 15.82
N LEU A 109 16.14 -21.34 16.75
CA LEU A 109 15.35 -20.12 16.65
C LEU A 109 16.22 -18.88 16.75
N LYS A 110 17.23 -18.87 17.64
CA LYS A 110 18.20 -17.76 17.73
C LYS A 110 18.94 -17.53 16.41
N MET A 111 19.40 -18.61 15.76
CA MET A 111 20.07 -18.48 14.45
C MET A 111 19.15 -17.88 13.38
N LYS A 112 17.88 -18.33 13.32
CA LYS A 112 16.88 -17.76 12.41
C LYS A 112 16.56 -16.30 12.72
N GLU A 113 16.45 -15.94 14.00
CA GLU A 113 16.23 -14.57 14.45
C GLU A 113 17.36 -13.63 14.03
N ASP A 114 18.62 -14.09 14.11
CA ASP A 114 19.80 -13.34 13.65
C ASP A 114 19.76 -13.14 12.13
N GLU A 115 19.39 -14.19 11.37
CA GLU A 115 19.21 -14.10 9.92
C GLU A 115 18.11 -13.10 9.54
N TRP A 116 16.95 -13.17 10.21
CA TRP A 116 15.85 -12.23 9.98
C TRP A 116 16.19 -10.80 10.38
N SER A 117 16.94 -10.62 11.47
CA SER A 117 17.40 -9.29 11.90
C SER A 117 18.36 -8.67 10.88
N LYS A 118 19.26 -9.48 10.29
CA LYS A 118 20.13 -9.03 9.19
C LYS A 118 19.32 -8.64 7.96
N LEU A 119 18.33 -9.44 7.57
CA LEU A 119 17.44 -9.15 6.43
C LEU A 119 16.66 -7.85 6.64
N LEU A 120 16.13 -7.63 7.86
CA LEU A 120 15.46 -6.39 8.23
C LEU A 120 16.39 -5.19 8.15
N LEU A 121 17.62 -5.30 8.64
CA LEU A 121 18.58 -4.21 8.59
C LEU A 121 18.93 -3.85 7.14
N GLU A 122 19.19 -4.85 6.30
CA GLU A 122 19.54 -4.66 4.89
C GLU A 122 18.39 -4.01 4.12
N ASN A 123 17.22 -4.66 4.04
CA ASN A 123 16.09 -4.15 3.26
C ASN A 123 15.45 -2.91 3.92
N GLY A 124 15.45 -2.83 5.25
CA GLY A 124 14.98 -1.65 5.98
C GLY A 124 15.83 -0.42 5.68
N SER A 125 17.15 -0.56 5.59
CA SER A 125 18.04 0.55 5.19
C SER A 125 17.79 1.01 3.75
N GLU A 126 17.52 0.09 2.82
CA GLU A 126 17.18 0.43 1.43
C GLU A 126 15.80 1.10 1.33
N LEU A 127 14.81 0.63 2.07
CA LEU A 127 13.51 1.28 2.18
C LEU A 127 13.66 2.70 2.73
N MET A 128 14.38 2.88 3.83
CA MET A 128 14.64 4.20 4.42
C MET A 128 15.27 5.15 3.39
N LYS A 129 16.30 4.72 2.66
CA LYS A 129 16.93 5.54 1.60
C LYS A 129 15.93 5.96 0.52
N ILE A 130 15.07 5.05 0.09
CA ILE A 130 14.04 5.34 -0.92
C ILE A 130 13.05 6.39 -0.40
N PHE A 131 12.51 6.21 0.80
CA PHE A 131 11.51 7.12 1.38
C PHE A 131 12.11 8.48 1.78
N GLU A 132 13.36 8.54 2.25
CA GLU A 132 14.07 9.79 2.53
C GLU A 132 14.33 10.62 1.26
N ALA A 133 14.47 9.95 0.10
CA ALA A 133 14.64 10.61 -1.19
C ALA A 133 13.33 11.13 -1.80
N VAL A 134 12.17 10.80 -1.24
CA VAL A 134 10.86 11.26 -1.73
C VAL A 134 10.70 12.76 -1.46
N ASN A 135 10.33 13.51 -2.50
CA ASN A 135 10.08 14.94 -2.39
C ASN A 135 8.59 15.26 -2.17
N PHE A 136 7.70 14.47 -2.78
CA PHE A 136 6.27 14.72 -2.74
C PHE A 136 5.47 13.41 -2.63
N GLU A 137 4.45 13.41 -1.79
CA GLU A 137 3.47 12.33 -1.72
C GLU A 137 2.18 12.72 -2.43
N LEU A 138 1.71 11.85 -3.33
CA LEU A 138 0.50 12.05 -4.12
C LEU A 138 -0.41 10.82 -4.01
N HIS A 139 -1.72 11.06 -4.11
CA HIS A 139 -2.71 10.00 -4.21
C HIS A 139 -3.28 9.91 -5.63
N VAL A 140 -3.43 8.69 -6.15
CA VAL A 140 -4.01 8.38 -7.46
C VAL A 140 -5.00 7.23 -7.31
N GLN A 141 -6.19 7.39 -7.89
CA GLN A 141 -7.24 6.35 -7.89
C GLN A 141 -6.98 5.29 -8.96
N GLU A 142 -7.57 4.11 -8.78
CA GLU A 142 -7.66 3.10 -9.84
C GLU A 142 -8.58 3.57 -10.98
N PRO A 143 -8.31 3.21 -12.25
CA PRO A 143 -7.27 2.30 -12.73
C PRO A 143 -5.88 2.95 -12.95
N PHE A 144 -5.77 4.26 -12.72
CA PHE A 144 -4.59 5.03 -13.09
C PHE A 144 -3.35 4.66 -12.29
N PHE A 145 -3.53 4.25 -11.03
CA PHE A 145 -2.42 3.78 -10.19
C PHE A 145 -1.81 2.49 -10.75
N SER A 146 -2.63 1.49 -11.09
CA SER A 146 -2.15 0.27 -11.76
C SER A 146 -1.48 0.57 -13.11
N GLN A 147 -2.00 1.53 -13.87
CA GLN A 147 -1.40 1.94 -15.14
C GLN A 147 -0.04 2.64 -14.96
N LEU A 148 0.15 3.42 -13.89
CA LEU A 148 1.46 4.01 -13.53
C LEU A 148 2.46 2.90 -13.17
N LYS A 149 2.05 1.92 -12.35
CA LYS A 149 2.90 0.77 -11.97
C LYS A 149 3.37 -0.02 -13.20
N ALA A 150 2.47 -0.26 -14.15
CA ALA A 150 2.73 -0.96 -15.40
C ALA A 150 3.52 -0.13 -16.44
N GLY A 151 3.74 1.16 -16.19
CA GLY A 151 4.41 2.07 -17.13
C GLY A 151 3.59 2.42 -18.37
N LEU A 152 2.27 2.16 -18.35
CA LEU A 152 1.34 2.54 -19.42
C LEU A 152 1.00 4.02 -19.35
N LYS A 153 0.73 4.51 -18.14
CA LYS A 153 0.52 5.92 -17.85
C LYS A 153 1.86 6.55 -17.49
N ILE A 154 2.30 7.53 -18.28
CA ILE A 154 3.60 8.20 -18.11
C ILE A 154 3.48 9.71 -17.88
N VAL A 155 2.26 10.26 -17.98
CA VAL A 155 1.98 11.66 -17.69
C VAL A 155 0.88 11.76 -16.64
N GLU A 156 1.16 12.48 -15.56
CA GLU A 156 0.20 12.78 -14.52
C GLU A 156 -0.30 14.23 -14.63
N GLY A 157 -1.57 14.39 -15.00
CA GLY A 157 -2.22 15.69 -15.12
C GLY A 157 -2.77 16.18 -13.78
N ARG A 158 -2.41 17.39 -13.36
CA ARG A 158 -2.90 18.02 -12.12
C ARG A 158 -3.22 19.49 -12.36
N CYS A 159 -4.21 20.04 -11.66
CA CYS A 159 -4.40 21.49 -11.65
C CYS A 159 -3.22 22.15 -10.91
N ALA A 160 -2.73 23.27 -11.42
CA ALA A 160 -1.47 23.86 -10.97
C ALA A 160 -1.62 24.67 -9.66
N VAL A 161 -2.00 24.00 -8.58
CA VAL A 161 -2.33 24.61 -7.28
C VAL A 161 -1.36 24.21 -6.17
N GLY A 162 -1.16 25.08 -5.19
CA GLY A 162 -0.38 24.76 -3.98
C GLY A 162 1.01 24.19 -4.29
N ASP A 163 1.36 23.12 -3.59
CA ASP A 163 2.67 22.48 -3.67
C ASP A 163 2.93 21.75 -5.01
N TYR A 164 1.89 21.50 -5.83
CA TYR A 164 2.11 20.93 -7.18
C TYR A 164 3.00 21.84 -8.04
N ASN A 165 2.97 23.16 -7.82
CA ASN A 165 3.81 24.12 -8.53
C ASN A 165 5.31 23.99 -8.20
N ARG A 166 5.66 23.30 -7.12
CA ARG A 166 7.06 23.08 -6.69
C ARG A 166 7.65 21.82 -7.31
N ILE A 167 6.84 20.98 -7.93
CA ILE A 167 7.30 19.76 -8.60
C ILE A 167 8.11 20.17 -9.82
N ALA A 168 9.35 19.67 -9.89
CA ALA A 168 10.32 19.99 -10.91
C ALA A 168 10.98 18.70 -11.44
N PRO A 169 11.61 18.74 -12.63
CA PRO A 169 12.44 17.64 -13.13
C PRO A 169 13.45 17.15 -12.09
N GLY A 170 13.62 15.84 -11.98
CA GLY A 170 14.48 15.16 -11.01
C GLY A 170 13.85 14.96 -9.63
N ALA A 171 12.63 15.46 -9.38
CA ALA A 171 11.92 15.18 -8.13
C ALA A 171 11.42 13.72 -8.08
N SER A 172 11.46 13.13 -6.90
CA SER A 172 10.89 11.81 -6.59
C SER A 172 9.48 11.96 -6.02
N LEU A 173 8.52 11.27 -6.62
CA LEU A 173 7.11 11.23 -6.19
C LEU A 173 6.78 9.86 -5.63
N LEU A 174 6.05 9.84 -4.52
CA LEU A 174 5.49 8.64 -3.92
C LEU A 174 3.98 8.62 -4.15
N PHE A 175 3.50 7.64 -4.91
CA PHE A 175 2.08 7.39 -5.12
C PHE A 175 1.55 6.33 -4.17
N ASN A 176 0.45 6.67 -3.49
CA ASN A 176 -0.28 5.78 -2.58
C ASN A 176 0.64 5.04 -1.60
N LYS A 177 1.70 5.72 -1.14
CA LYS A 177 2.74 5.19 -0.24
C LYS A 177 3.44 3.90 -0.67
N ALA A 178 3.30 3.49 -1.92
CA ALA A 178 3.77 2.18 -2.39
C ALA A 178 4.54 2.20 -3.72
N LEU A 179 4.34 3.21 -4.56
CA LEU A 179 5.01 3.32 -5.86
C LEU A 179 5.84 4.60 -5.93
N VAL A 180 7.13 4.47 -6.20
CA VAL A 180 8.01 5.63 -6.41
C VAL A 180 8.21 5.86 -7.89
N VAL A 181 8.11 7.11 -8.34
CA VAL A 181 8.45 7.53 -9.70
C VAL A 181 9.32 8.78 -9.70
N GLU A 182 10.05 8.99 -10.78
CA GLU A 182 10.88 10.18 -10.97
C GLU A 182 10.28 11.09 -12.03
N VAL A 183 10.24 12.39 -11.74
CA VAL A 183 9.76 13.41 -12.68
C VAL A 183 10.81 13.68 -13.75
N GLN A 184 10.46 13.40 -15.00
CA GLN A 184 11.32 13.67 -16.15
C GLN A 184 11.19 15.13 -16.58
N HIS A 185 9.96 15.59 -16.81
CA HIS A 185 9.66 16.96 -17.24
C HIS A 185 8.30 17.41 -16.69
N VAL A 186 8.10 18.72 -16.56
CA VAL A 186 6.81 19.31 -16.15
C VAL A 186 6.44 20.39 -17.15
N ASN A 187 5.31 20.19 -17.84
CA ASN A 187 4.78 21.14 -18.81
C ASN A 187 3.54 21.84 -18.25
N ARG A 188 3.34 23.11 -18.61
CA ARG A 188 2.18 23.90 -18.18
C ARG A 188 1.27 24.18 -19.38
N TYR A 189 -0.03 24.05 -19.16
CA TYR A 189 -1.07 24.29 -20.16
C TYR A 189 -2.18 25.15 -19.57
N ASN A 190 -2.96 25.80 -20.44
CA ASN A 190 -4.08 26.63 -20.01
C ASN A 190 -5.31 25.80 -19.64
N SER A 191 -5.42 24.58 -20.19
CA SER A 191 -6.56 23.69 -19.97
C SER A 191 -6.18 22.21 -20.04
N PHE A 192 -7.04 21.35 -19.49
CA PHE A 192 -6.90 19.89 -19.64
C PHE A 192 -7.09 19.47 -21.09
N SER A 193 -7.95 20.16 -21.85
CA SER A 193 -8.13 19.92 -23.28
C SER A 193 -6.82 20.08 -24.06
N GLU A 194 -6.13 21.21 -23.85
CA GLU A 194 -4.83 21.50 -24.47
C GLU A 194 -3.78 20.47 -24.06
N MET A 195 -3.70 20.14 -22.76
CA MET A 195 -2.79 19.13 -22.25
C MET A 195 -3.01 17.76 -22.92
N LEU A 196 -4.26 17.29 -23.00
CA LEU A 196 -4.62 15.99 -23.57
C LEU A 196 -4.33 15.91 -25.08
N GLN A 197 -4.44 17.04 -25.79
CA GLN A 197 -4.09 17.13 -27.21
C GLN A 197 -2.58 17.02 -27.43
N VAL A 198 -1.78 17.73 -26.63
CA VAL A 198 -0.32 17.78 -26.79
C VAL A 198 0.36 16.54 -26.22
N GLU A 199 0.06 16.17 -24.98
CA GLU A 199 0.68 15.03 -24.29
C GLU A 199 0.11 13.68 -24.73
N THR A 200 -0.95 13.68 -25.55
CA THR A 200 -1.67 12.48 -26.04
C THR A 200 -2.44 11.73 -24.94
N LEU A 201 -3.74 11.50 -25.18
CA LEU A 201 -4.63 10.71 -24.31
C LEU A 201 -4.02 9.39 -23.83
N ALA A 202 -3.40 8.62 -24.72
CA ALA A 202 -2.83 7.30 -24.37
C ALA A 202 -1.75 7.37 -23.28
N LYS A 203 -1.02 8.49 -23.16
CA LYS A 203 0.02 8.66 -22.14
C LYS A 203 -0.51 9.19 -20.82
N VAL A 204 -1.58 9.99 -20.87
CA VAL A 204 -2.19 10.65 -19.71
C VAL A 204 -3.30 9.79 -19.10
N LEU A 205 -4.20 9.26 -19.92
CA LEU A 205 -5.36 8.45 -19.52
C LEU A 205 -5.47 7.20 -20.44
N PRO A 206 -4.59 6.19 -20.25
CA PRO A 206 -4.67 4.96 -21.03
C PRO A 206 -6.07 4.31 -20.98
N GLY A 207 -6.58 3.93 -22.15
CA GLY A 207 -7.91 3.31 -22.30
C GLY A 207 -9.04 4.28 -22.63
N VAL A 208 -8.85 5.59 -22.45
CA VAL A 208 -9.81 6.64 -22.82
C VAL A 208 -9.69 6.96 -24.30
N GLN A 209 -10.82 7.06 -25.01
CA GLN A 209 -10.83 7.20 -26.46
C GLN A 209 -10.94 8.65 -26.95
N THR A 210 -11.59 9.53 -26.18
CA THR A 210 -11.87 10.92 -26.59
C THR A 210 -11.39 11.95 -25.59
N ILE A 211 -11.13 13.17 -26.06
CA ILE A 211 -10.66 14.27 -25.21
C ILE A 211 -11.78 14.69 -24.26
N GLU A 212 -13.02 14.68 -24.74
CA GLU A 212 -14.21 15.02 -23.96
C GLU A 212 -14.36 14.08 -22.76
N GLU A 213 -14.21 12.76 -22.97
CA GLU A 213 -14.24 11.78 -21.89
C GLU A 213 -13.08 12.02 -20.90
N GLY A 214 -11.88 12.31 -21.41
CA GLY A 214 -10.72 12.64 -20.58
C GLY A 214 -10.94 13.88 -19.71
N ILE A 215 -11.55 14.93 -20.25
CA ILE A 215 -11.92 16.13 -19.49
C ILE A 215 -12.96 15.79 -18.41
N GLN A 216 -13.97 14.95 -18.72
CA GLN A 216 -14.98 14.54 -17.75
C GLN A 216 -14.37 13.79 -16.56
N ILE A 217 -13.30 13.01 -16.77
CA ILE A 217 -12.55 12.39 -15.68
C ILE A 217 -11.93 13.46 -14.77
N TYR A 218 -11.29 14.48 -15.34
CA TYR A 218 -10.72 15.58 -14.55
C TYR A 218 -11.78 16.43 -13.84
N ARG A 219 -12.98 16.57 -14.42
CA ARG A 219 -14.10 17.30 -13.82
C ARG A 219 -14.62 16.70 -12.52
N LYS A 220 -14.38 15.41 -12.28
CA LYS A 220 -14.66 14.77 -10.98
C LYS A 220 -13.81 15.36 -9.86
N PHE A 221 -12.64 15.92 -10.18
CA PHE A 221 -11.65 16.39 -9.22
C PHE A 221 -11.48 17.92 -9.21
N TYR A 222 -11.68 18.58 -10.34
CA TYR A 222 -11.42 20.01 -10.53
C TYR A 222 -12.54 20.73 -11.26
N THR A 223 -12.99 21.85 -10.70
CA THR A 223 -13.93 22.76 -11.36
C THR A 223 -13.27 23.50 -12.52
N GLU A 224 -14.07 23.93 -13.50
CA GLU A 224 -13.62 24.74 -14.64
C GLU A 224 -12.97 26.05 -14.21
N GLU A 225 -13.52 26.67 -13.17
CA GLU A 225 -12.98 27.92 -12.65
C GLU A 225 -11.57 27.73 -12.08
N LYS A 226 -11.33 26.62 -11.36
CA LYS A 226 -10.02 26.31 -10.77
C LYS A 226 -8.99 26.03 -11.86
N GLU A 227 -9.38 25.29 -12.89
CA GLU A 227 -8.55 25.07 -14.08
C GLU A 227 -8.22 26.40 -14.78
N ARG A 228 -9.22 27.22 -15.09
CA ARG A 228 -9.02 28.50 -15.80
C ARG A 228 -8.13 29.48 -15.02
N THR A 229 -8.22 29.46 -13.69
CA THR A 229 -7.47 30.40 -12.84
C THR A 229 -6.01 29.98 -12.65
N ASN A 230 -5.73 28.68 -12.54
CA ASN A 230 -4.40 28.18 -12.19
C ASN A 230 -3.65 27.54 -13.38
N GLY A 231 -4.39 27.11 -14.40
CA GLY A 231 -3.89 26.24 -15.45
C GLY A 231 -3.70 24.79 -14.99
N VAL A 232 -3.02 24.02 -15.84
CA VAL A 232 -2.80 22.58 -15.69
C VAL A 232 -1.31 22.26 -15.81
N LEU A 233 -0.87 21.29 -15.01
CA LEU A 233 0.45 20.68 -15.07
C LEU A 233 0.34 19.30 -15.69
N ALA A 234 1.19 19.02 -16.67
CA ALA A 234 1.52 17.66 -17.09
C ALA A 234 2.85 17.27 -16.47
N ILE A 235 2.81 16.34 -15.53
CA ILE A 235 4.00 15.83 -14.83
C ILE A 235 4.40 14.53 -15.54
N CYS A 236 5.40 14.60 -16.40
CA CYS A 236 5.94 13.42 -17.09
C CYS A 236 6.80 12.62 -16.10
N VAL A 237 6.54 11.33 -15.96
CA VAL A 237 7.17 10.47 -14.97
C VAL A 237 7.74 9.19 -15.58
N SER A 238 8.74 8.63 -14.93
CA SER A 238 9.29 7.31 -15.24
C SER A 238 9.47 6.50 -13.96
N LYS A 239 9.32 5.18 -14.06
CA LYS A 239 9.51 4.27 -12.93
C LYS A 239 11.00 3.93 -12.76
N PRO A 240 11.66 4.28 -11.64
CA PRO A 240 13.02 3.84 -11.35
C PRO A 240 13.06 2.33 -11.08
N ALA A 241 14.24 1.72 -11.27
CA ALA A 241 14.45 0.28 -11.11
C ALA A 241 14.30 -0.18 -9.65
N SER A 242 14.71 0.64 -8.69
CA SER A 242 14.54 0.36 -7.26
C SER A 242 13.15 0.82 -6.83
N GLN A 243 12.36 -0.08 -6.26
CA GLN A 243 11.00 0.17 -5.80
C GLN A 243 10.82 -0.34 -4.37
N PRO A 244 10.04 0.36 -3.53
CA PRO A 244 9.85 -0.05 -2.14
C PRO A 244 9.15 -1.42 -2.04
N TYR A 245 8.20 -1.71 -2.93
CA TYR A 245 7.48 -2.99 -2.93
C TYR A 245 8.39 -4.17 -3.27
N VAL A 246 9.51 -3.95 -3.98
CA VAL A 246 10.51 -4.99 -4.27
C VAL A 246 11.29 -5.35 -3.01
N HIS A 247 11.68 -4.37 -2.19
CA HIS A 247 12.37 -4.62 -0.92
C HIS A 247 11.41 -5.20 0.12
N MET A 248 10.15 -4.78 0.13
CA MET A 248 9.11 -5.43 0.94
C MET A 248 8.92 -6.88 0.53
N ALA A 249 8.84 -7.18 -0.78
CA ALA A 249 8.74 -8.55 -1.27
C ALA A 249 9.92 -9.41 -0.82
N LYS A 250 11.16 -8.91 -0.94
CA LYS A 250 12.36 -9.61 -0.45
C LYS A 250 12.31 -9.88 1.05
N LEU A 251 11.80 -8.94 1.85
CA LEU A 251 11.58 -9.16 3.29
C LEU A 251 10.60 -10.31 3.51
N LEU A 252 9.45 -10.30 2.85
CA LEU A 252 8.45 -11.36 3.00
C LEU A 252 9.00 -12.73 2.57
N THR A 253 9.71 -12.79 1.44
CA THR A 253 10.36 -14.03 0.97
C THR A 253 11.42 -14.52 1.96
N GLY A 254 12.25 -13.62 2.50
CA GLY A 254 13.32 -13.98 3.43
C GLY A 254 12.81 -14.39 4.81
N LEU A 255 11.70 -13.81 5.27
CA LEU A 255 11.03 -14.23 6.50
C LEU A 255 10.37 -15.59 6.36
N GLY A 256 9.74 -15.84 5.20
CA GLY A 256 8.96 -17.04 4.94
C GLY A 256 7.85 -17.24 5.97
N TYR A 257 7.28 -18.44 6.02
CA TYR A 257 6.19 -18.76 6.95
C TYR A 257 6.60 -18.58 8.42
N ASP A 258 7.78 -19.07 8.80
CA ASP A 258 8.28 -19.04 10.17
C ASP A 258 8.43 -17.60 10.70
N GLY A 259 9.06 -16.72 9.92
CA GLY A 259 9.28 -15.33 10.32
C GLY A 259 7.99 -14.52 10.35
N LEU A 260 7.07 -14.76 9.40
CA LEU A 260 5.77 -14.11 9.40
C LEU A 260 4.91 -14.56 10.58
N ASN A 261 4.93 -15.86 10.90
CA ASN A 261 4.24 -16.39 12.06
C ASN A 261 4.81 -15.82 13.36
N PHE A 262 6.14 -15.69 13.44
CA PHE A 262 6.80 -15.03 14.57
C PHE A 262 6.30 -13.59 14.75
N LEU A 263 6.24 -12.79 13.67
CA LEU A 263 5.76 -11.40 13.72
C LEU A 263 4.28 -11.29 14.11
N LEU A 264 3.49 -12.32 13.80
CA LEU A 264 2.09 -12.43 14.20
C LEU A 264 1.93 -12.95 15.65
N GLY A 265 3.04 -13.21 16.36
CA GLY A 265 3.01 -13.73 17.73
C GLY A 265 2.58 -15.20 17.82
N MET A 266 2.66 -15.95 16.71
CA MET A 266 2.31 -17.36 16.68
C MET A 266 3.50 -18.21 17.12
N GLY A 267 3.28 -19.06 18.12
CA GLY A 267 4.30 -19.94 18.66
C GLY A 267 4.60 -21.12 17.73
N HIS A 268 5.87 -21.47 17.60
CA HIS A 268 6.28 -22.71 16.96
C HIS A 268 5.93 -23.89 17.88
N THR A 269 4.94 -24.69 17.48
CA THR A 269 4.57 -25.91 18.21
C THR A 269 4.77 -27.11 17.29
N ASN A 270 5.40 -28.17 17.79
CA ASN A 270 5.64 -29.37 16.98
C ASN A 270 4.31 -29.95 16.49
N GLY A 271 4.17 -30.12 15.17
CA GLY A 271 2.99 -30.70 14.53
C GLY A 271 1.97 -29.70 13.99
N THR A 272 2.20 -28.38 14.09
CA THR A 272 1.40 -27.39 13.36
C THR A 272 1.84 -27.27 11.91
N VAL A 273 0.87 -26.95 11.04
CA VAL A 273 1.16 -26.65 9.63
C VAL A 273 1.73 -25.23 9.56
N THR A 274 2.86 -25.06 8.89
CA THR A 274 3.60 -23.79 8.86
C THR A 274 2.85 -22.65 8.17
N ASP A 275 1.95 -22.95 7.25
CA ASP A 275 1.11 -21.99 6.53
C ASP A 275 -0.30 -21.83 7.14
N ALA A 276 -0.54 -22.37 8.33
CA ALA A 276 -1.82 -22.22 9.01
C ALA A 276 -1.93 -20.86 9.69
N LEU A 277 -2.88 -20.06 9.20
CA LEU A 277 -3.35 -18.86 9.90
C LEU A 277 -4.56 -19.20 10.77
N PRO A 278 -4.80 -18.48 11.88
CA PRO A 278 -6.04 -18.62 12.61
C PRO A 278 -7.25 -18.36 11.70
N PRO A 279 -8.46 -18.80 12.06
CA PRO A 279 -9.69 -18.35 11.41
C PRO A 279 -10.21 -17.05 12.04
N PRO A 280 -10.98 -16.23 11.30
CA PRO A 280 -11.66 -15.06 11.86
C PRO A 280 -12.55 -15.38 13.07
N ARG A 281 -12.73 -14.40 13.97
CA ARG A 281 -13.52 -14.59 15.20
C ARG A 281 -14.98 -14.91 14.87
N SER A 282 -15.54 -14.29 13.84
CA SER A 282 -16.88 -14.62 13.34
C SER A 282 -17.06 -16.10 13.02
N VAL A 283 -16.05 -16.71 12.39
CA VAL A 283 -16.07 -18.13 12.03
C VAL A 283 -16.03 -19.01 13.27
N LEU A 284 -15.20 -18.65 14.26
CA LEU A 284 -15.13 -19.38 15.53
C LEU A 284 -16.44 -19.30 16.32
N ILE A 285 -17.02 -18.11 16.43
CA ILE A 285 -18.31 -17.91 17.10
C ILE A 285 -19.41 -18.69 16.38
N ALA A 286 -19.49 -18.61 15.05
CA ALA A 286 -20.47 -19.37 14.27
C ALA A 286 -20.30 -20.88 14.43
N SER A 287 -19.07 -21.38 14.52
CA SER A 287 -18.80 -22.79 14.77
C SER A 287 -19.22 -23.23 16.16
N ALA A 288 -19.01 -22.40 17.18
CA ALA A 288 -19.43 -22.69 18.56
C ALA A 288 -20.97 -22.69 18.73
N MET A 289 -21.69 -21.94 17.90
CA MET A 289 -23.15 -21.82 17.94
C MET A 289 -23.88 -22.90 17.12
N LYS A 290 -23.17 -23.82 16.44
CA LYS A 290 -23.80 -24.95 15.75
C LYS A 290 -24.32 -25.97 16.78
N PRO A 291 -25.64 -26.22 16.87
CA PRO A 291 -26.15 -27.22 17.79
C PRO A 291 -25.62 -28.60 17.38
N PHE A 292 -25.01 -29.31 18.34
CA PHE A 292 -24.66 -30.71 18.18
C PHE A 292 -25.95 -31.50 17.94
N ARG A 293 -26.09 -32.11 16.76
CA ARG A 293 -27.12 -33.14 16.52
C ARG A 293 -26.44 -34.48 16.78
N PRO A 294 -26.70 -35.14 17.93
CA PRO A 294 -26.27 -36.53 18.08
C PRO A 294 -26.95 -37.32 16.96
N ASN A 295 -26.20 -38.16 16.26
CA ASN A 295 -26.76 -39.07 15.27
C ASN A 295 -27.91 -39.86 15.94
N GLU A 296 -29.12 -39.70 15.42
CA GLU A 296 -30.22 -40.62 15.70
C GLU A 296 -29.80 -41.98 15.10
N GLN A 297 -29.52 -42.94 15.98
CA GLN A 297 -29.31 -44.36 15.63
C GLN A 297 -30.61 -44.99 15.16
#